data_AF-A0A3S3A687-F1
#
_entry.id   AF-A0A3S3A687-F1
#
_cell.length_a   1.000
_cell.length_b   1.000
_cell.length_c   1.000
_cell.angle_alpha   90.00
_cell.angle_beta   90.00
_cell.angle_gamma   90.00
#
_symmetry.space_group_name_H-M   'P 1'
#
loop_
_entity.id
_entity.type
_entity.pdbx_description
1 polymer ?
#
loop_
_entity_poly.entity_id
_entity_poly.type
_entity_poly.pdbx_seq_one_letter_code
_entity_poly.pdbx_strand_id
1 'polypeptide(L)'
;MYGDTLTCDQLRSGELDAYDLATRFGVLKQTESGRHITTMVPILCPDQQPIVDQAMAGDVQQTTFRGGKHLIGNGLEISPLGGYYLSPGTYQTEKPVSDCYWERSDANGNIIDNNFVTLAPSVTVTIAPTDSGFTSDGCGTWKLVE
;
A
#
# COMPACT_ATOMS: atom_id res chain seq x y z
N MET A 1 -2.75 -19.70 -1.67
CA MET A 1 -1.36 -20.06 -2.00
C MET A 1 -1.18 -19.67 -3.47
N TYR A 2 -0.56 -18.52 -3.74
CA TYR A 2 -0.21 -18.12 -5.11
C TYR A 2 0.85 -19.11 -5.59
N GLY A 3 0.70 -19.69 -6.78
CA GLY A 3 1.74 -20.57 -7.33
C GLY A 3 2.99 -19.76 -7.66
N ASP A 4 4.18 -20.33 -7.47
CA ASP A 4 5.42 -19.55 -7.60
C ASP A 4 5.66 -19.01 -9.01
N THR A 5 5.13 -19.69 -10.04
CA THR A 5 5.12 -19.20 -11.42
C THR A 5 4.24 -17.96 -11.60
N LEU A 6 3.10 -17.91 -10.91
CA LEU A 6 2.21 -16.74 -10.93
C LEU A 6 2.88 -15.53 -10.29
N THR A 7 3.61 -15.71 -9.19
CA THR A 7 4.40 -14.63 -8.56
C THR A 7 5.40 -14.05 -9.54
N CYS A 8 6.13 -14.89 -10.29
CA CYS A 8 7.07 -14.43 -11.31
C CYS A 8 6.38 -13.62 -12.43
N ASP A 9 5.24 -14.08 -12.92
CA ASP A 9 4.49 -13.38 -13.97
C ASP A 9 3.95 -12.03 -13.47
N GLN A 10 3.45 -11.99 -12.23
CA GLN A 10 2.98 -10.76 -11.60
C GLN A 10 4.10 -9.75 -11.39
N LEU A 11 5.28 -10.18 -10.95
CA LEU A 11 6.46 -9.32 -10.82
C LEU A 11 6.88 -8.74 -12.18
N ARG A 12 6.96 -9.57 -13.23
CA ARG A 12 7.28 -9.11 -14.59
C ARG A 12 6.26 -8.14 -15.17
N SER A 13 4.98 -8.32 -14.84
CA SER A 13 3.90 -7.44 -15.29
C SER A 13 3.80 -6.13 -14.49
N GLY A 14 4.47 -6.04 -13.34
CA GLY A 14 4.33 -4.92 -12.40
C GLY A 14 3.04 -4.97 -11.57
N GLU A 15 2.27 -6.05 -11.63
CA GLU A 15 1.12 -6.27 -10.73
C GLU A 15 1.57 -6.48 -9.28
N LEU A 16 2.77 -7.08 -9.10
CA LEU A 16 3.45 -7.16 -7.82
C LEU A 16 4.68 -6.27 -7.84
N ASP A 17 4.80 -5.41 -6.83
CA ASP A 17 5.99 -4.58 -6.62
C ASP A 17 6.78 -5.00 -5.37
N ALA A 18 7.93 -4.35 -5.16
CA ALA A 18 8.80 -4.64 -4.03
C ALA A 18 8.12 -4.33 -2.68
N TYR A 19 7.22 -3.35 -2.63
CA TYR A 19 6.51 -2.99 -1.41
C TYR A 19 5.50 -4.08 -1.02
N ASP A 20 4.73 -4.59 -1.98
CA ASP A 20 3.83 -5.74 -1.76
C ASP A 20 4.60 -6.97 -1.31
N LEU A 21 5.74 -7.27 -1.95
CA LEU A 21 6.60 -8.37 -1.51
C LEU A 21 7.05 -8.19 -0.06
N ALA A 22 7.59 -7.02 0.26
CA ALA A 22 8.10 -6.68 1.60
C ALA A 22 7.01 -6.84 2.66
N THR A 23 5.81 -6.33 2.37
CA THR A 23 4.70 -6.22 3.31
C THR A 23 3.73 -7.39 3.19
N ARG A 24 2.82 -7.38 2.22
CA ARG A 24 1.73 -8.34 2.03
C ARG A 24 2.20 -9.79 1.98
N PHE A 25 3.34 -10.05 1.36
CA PHE A 25 3.95 -11.38 1.29
C PHE A 25 4.94 -11.66 2.43
N GLY A 26 5.23 -10.65 3.24
CA GLY A 26 6.02 -10.76 4.46
C GLY A 26 7.48 -11.13 4.20
N VAL A 27 8.04 -10.72 3.06
CA VAL A 27 9.47 -10.85 2.74
C VAL A 27 10.30 -10.11 3.78
N LEU A 28 9.96 -8.85 4.10
CA LEU A 28 10.71 -8.06 5.07
C LEU A 28 10.72 -8.70 6.47
N LYS A 29 9.60 -9.29 6.88
CA LYS A 29 9.44 -9.96 8.19
C LYS A 29 9.81 -11.43 8.20
N GLN A 30 10.23 -11.99 7.06
CA GLN A 30 10.56 -13.42 6.91
C GLN A 30 9.45 -14.36 7.41
N THR A 31 8.19 -14.04 7.09
CA THR A 31 7.06 -14.97 7.33
C THR A 31 7.28 -16.27 6.55
N GLU A 32 6.44 -17.29 6.76
CA GLU A 32 6.52 -18.51 5.95
C GLU A 32 6.43 -18.21 4.44
N SER A 33 5.48 -17.37 4.03
CA SER A 33 5.35 -16.93 2.63
C SER A 33 6.54 -16.11 2.15
N GLY A 34 7.05 -15.22 2.99
CA GLY A 34 8.22 -14.38 2.66
C GLY A 34 9.46 -15.22 2.41
N ARG A 35 9.73 -16.19 3.29
CA ARG A 35 10.85 -17.14 3.16
C ARG A 35 10.73 -18.01 1.91
N HIS A 36 9.50 -18.39 1.56
CA HIS A 36 9.25 -19.13 0.33
C HIS A 36 9.62 -18.30 -0.90
N ILE A 37 9.15 -17.06 -0.97
CA ILE A 37 9.42 -16.15 -2.10
C ILE A 37 10.91 -15.86 -2.24
N THR A 38 11.60 -15.57 -1.13
CA THR A 38 13.05 -15.28 -1.16
C THR A 38 13.88 -16.47 -1.61
N THR A 39 13.36 -17.68 -1.48
CA THR A 39 14.03 -18.91 -1.94
C THR A 39 13.69 -19.24 -3.40
N MET A 40 12.41 -19.11 -3.78
CA MET A 40 11.90 -19.62 -5.06
C MET A 40 12.05 -18.64 -6.23
N VAL A 41 11.85 -17.34 -6.01
CA VAL A 41 11.99 -16.31 -7.08
C VAL A 41 13.38 -16.32 -7.74
N PRO A 42 14.51 -16.35 -7.00
CA PRO A 42 15.84 -16.43 -7.62
C PRO A 42 16.01 -17.63 -8.56
N ILE A 43 15.31 -18.74 -8.29
CA ILE A 43 15.40 -19.99 -9.06
C ILE A 43 14.50 -19.94 -10.29
N LEU A 44 13.27 -19.45 -10.14
CA LEU A 44 12.23 -19.51 -11.18
C LEU A 44 12.23 -18.30 -12.12
N CYS A 45 12.59 -17.13 -11.59
CA CYS A 45 12.65 -15.87 -12.32
C CYS A 45 13.84 -15.02 -11.83
N PRO A 46 15.09 -15.45 -12.11
CA PRO A 46 16.29 -14.74 -11.67
C PRO A 46 16.36 -13.29 -12.18
N ASP A 47 15.66 -12.97 -13.26
CA ASP A 47 15.49 -11.60 -13.77
C ASP A 47 14.79 -10.66 -12.77
N GLN A 48 14.04 -11.20 -11.81
CA GLN A 48 13.32 -10.44 -10.78
C GLN A 48 14.04 -10.39 -9.43
N GLN A 49 15.25 -10.96 -9.32
CA GLN A 49 16.06 -10.90 -8.10
C GLN A 49 16.18 -9.49 -7.50
N PRO A 50 16.38 -8.41 -8.30
CA PRO A 50 16.51 -7.06 -7.73
C PRO A 50 15.28 -6.61 -6.94
N ILE A 51 14.07 -7.03 -7.33
CA ILE A 51 12.82 -6.67 -6.62
C ILE A 51 12.77 -7.37 -5.26
N VAL A 52 13.21 -8.63 -5.20
CA VAL A 52 13.29 -9.38 -3.94
C VAL A 52 14.34 -8.76 -3.01
N ASP A 53 15.50 -8.39 -3.53
CA ASP A 53 16.57 -7.75 -2.76
C ASP A 53 16.11 -6.41 -2.19
N GLN A 54 15.39 -5.61 -2.99
CA GLN A 54 14.80 -4.35 -2.53
C GLN A 54 13.77 -4.58 -1.41
N ALA A 55 12.87 -5.55 -1.60
CA ALA A 55 11.88 -5.92 -0.60
C ALA A 55 12.50 -6.42 0.71
N MET A 56 13.61 -7.14 0.62
CA MET A 56 14.42 -7.62 1.76
C MET A 56 15.13 -6.48 2.49
N ALA A 57 15.65 -5.51 1.74
CA ALA A 57 16.33 -4.35 2.30
C ALA A 57 15.36 -3.40 3.02
N GLY A 58 14.06 -3.48 2.70
CA GLY A 58 13.05 -2.55 3.22
C GLY A 58 13.14 -1.15 2.61
N ASP A 59 13.94 -0.98 1.56
CA ASP A 59 14.06 0.27 0.78
C ASP A 59 12.93 0.33 -0.26
N VAL A 60 11.70 0.30 0.23
CA VAL A 60 10.47 0.23 -0.57
C VAL A 60 9.48 1.27 -0.10
N GLN A 61 8.69 1.78 -1.03
CA GLN A 61 7.71 2.82 -0.76
C GLN A 61 6.31 2.34 -1.12
N GLN A 62 5.33 2.65 -0.25
CA GLN A 62 3.93 2.44 -0.56
C GLN A 62 3.50 3.39 -1.67
N THR A 63 3.11 2.85 -2.82
CA THR A 63 2.65 3.63 -3.97
C THR A 63 1.13 3.59 -4.15
N THR A 64 0.46 2.58 -3.60
CA THR A 64 -0.99 2.45 -3.68
C THR A 64 -1.58 1.93 -2.37
N PHE A 65 -2.85 2.24 -2.14
CA PHE A 65 -3.65 1.62 -1.09
C PHE A 65 -5.14 1.64 -1.43
N ARG A 66 -5.87 0.65 -0.94
CA ARG A 66 -7.34 0.63 -1.06
C ARG A 66 -7.97 1.49 0.04
N GLY A 67 -9.07 2.17 -0.28
CA GLY A 67 -9.93 2.82 0.71
C GLY A 67 -10.26 1.90 1.90
N GLY A 68 -10.52 2.51 3.04
CA GLY A 68 -10.64 1.88 4.34
C GLY A 68 -10.19 2.82 5.44
N LYS A 69 -9.97 2.26 6.63
CA LYS A 69 -9.41 2.98 7.79
C LYS A 69 -7.95 2.64 7.94
N HIS A 70 -7.09 3.65 7.94
CA HIS A 70 -5.65 3.50 8.03
C HIS A 70 -5.12 4.37 9.15
N LEU A 71 -4.20 3.82 9.95
CA LEU A 71 -3.35 4.63 10.81
C LEU A 71 -2.16 5.12 10.00
N ILE A 72 -1.74 6.35 10.21
CA ILE A 72 -0.60 6.92 9.48
C ILE A 72 0.72 6.53 10.16
N GLY A 73 1.70 6.13 9.35
CA GLY A 73 2.99 5.63 9.84
C GLY A 73 3.98 5.38 8.72
N ASN A 74 4.82 4.35 8.85
CA ASN A 74 5.95 4.14 7.93
C ASN A 74 5.64 3.23 6.73
N GLY A 75 4.43 2.71 6.58
CA GLY A 75 4.09 1.75 5.50
C GLY A 75 4.59 0.32 5.71
N LEU A 76 5.60 0.09 6.55
CA LEU A 76 6.27 -1.21 6.68
C LEU A 76 5.86 -2.00 7.91
N GLU A 77 5.16 -1.36 8.85
CA GLU A 77 4.68 -1.97 10.08
C GLU A 77 3.18 -2.30 10.03
N ILE A 78 2.80 -3.36 10.76
CA ILE A 78 1.40 -3.76 10.91
C ILE A 78 0.81 -2.95 12.07
N SER A 79 -0.27 -2.24 11.79
CA SER A 79 -1.03 -1.49 12.77
C SER A 79 -1.89 -2.42 13.66
N PRO A 80 -2.36 -1.94 14.84
CA PRO A 80 -3.32 -2.66 15.67
C PRO A 80 -4.65 -3.00 14.97
N LEU A 81 -4.95 -2.39 13.82
CA LEU A 81 -6.16 -2.68 13.04
C LEU A 81 -6.00 -3.88 12.09
N GLY A 82 -4.82 -4.51 12.05
CA GLY A 82 -4.54 -5.69 11.23
C GLY A 82 -4.10 -5.40 9.79
N GLY A 83 -4.11 -4.14 9.36
CA GLY A 83 -3.49 -3.66 8.12
C GLY A 83 -2.14 -2.98 8.38
N TYR A 84 -1.37 -2.74 7.32
CA TYR A 84 -0.16 -1.91 7.42
C TYR A 84 -0.51 -0.45 7.72
N TYR A 85 0.39 0.26 8.39
CA TYR A 85 0.29 1.72 8.44
C TYR A 85 0.27 2.30 7.02
N LEU A 86 -0.40 3.42 6.82
CA LEU A 86 -0.35 4.18 5.57
C LEU A 86 0.77 5.22 5.65
N SER A 87 1.65 5.21 4.66
CA SER A 87 2.71 6.22 4.56
C SER A 87 2.13 7.60 4.23
N PRO A 88 2.63 8.68 4.84
CA PRO A 88 2.33 10.05 4.41
C PRO A 88 2.67 10.28 2.94
N GLY A 89 1.99 11.25 2.34
CA GLY A 89 2.19 11.64 0.94
C GLY A 89 0.93 12.21 0.31
N THR A 90 1.05 12.68 -0.93
CA THR A 90 -0.10 13.09 -1.73
C THR A 90 -0.61 11.96 -2.61
N TYR A 91 -1.87 11.58 -2.41
CA TYR A 91 -2.52 10.48 -3.11
C TYR A 91 -3.69 10.97 -3.94
N GLN A 92 -3.91 10.31 -5.07
CA GLN A 92 -5.03 10.54 -5.96
C GLN A 92 -5.81 9.25 -6.21
N THR A 93 -7.13 9.32 -6.29
CA THR A 93 -7.97 8.18 -6.68
C THR A 93 -7.64 7.73 -8.11
N GLU A 94 -7.41 6.42 -8.33
CA GLU A 94 -7.01 5.90 -9.65
C GLU A 94 -8.11 5.98 -10.72
N LYS A 95 -9.38 6.09 -10.30
CA LYS A 95 -10.54 6.11 -11.17
C LYS A 95 -11.48 7.26 -10.78
N PRO A 96 -12.40 7.66 -11.67
CA PRO A 96 -13.51 8.52 -11.30
C PRO A 96 -14.27 7.95 -10.11
N VAL A 97 -14.71 8.84 -9.22
CA VAL A 97 -15.41 8.47 -7.99
C VAL A 97 -16.82 9.03 -7.97
N SER A 98 -17.69 8.31 -7.29
CA SER A 98 -19.05 8.73 -6.95
C SER A 98 -19.33 8.36 -5.50
N ASP A 99 -19.98 9.26 -4.76
CA ASP A 99 -20.28 9.08 -3.33
C ASP A 99 -19.03 8.71 -2.50
N CYS A 100 -17.91 9.40 -2.76
CA CYS A 100 -16.63 9.20 -2.09
C CYS A 100 -16.51 10.10 -0.87
N TYR A 101 -16.41 9.50 0.31
CA TYR A 101 -16.06 10.20 1.53
C TYR A 101 -14.60 9.97 1.87
N TRP A 102 -13.88 11.03 2.25
CA TRP A 102 -12.56 10.91 2.87
C TRP A 102 -12.44 11.87 4.04
N GLU A 103 -11.62 11.49 5.02
CA GLU A 103 -11.25 12.32 6.16
C GLU A 103 -9.81 12.03 6.61
N ARG A 104 -9.17 13.08 7.14
CA ARG A 104 -7.92 13.02 7.88
C ARG A 104 -8.24 13.30 9.35
N SER A 105 -7.62 12.56 10.27
CA SER A 105 -7.88 12.73 11.70
C SER A 105 -6.61 12.91 12.51
N ASP A 106 -6.71 13.68 13.60
CA ASP A 106 -5.65 13.83 14.59
C ASP A 106 -5.58 12.64 15.56
N ALA A 107 -4.64 12.70 16.51
CA ALA A 107 -4.41 11.62 17.48
C ALA A 107 -5.59 11.37 18.45
N ASN A 108 -6.50 12.34 18.58
CA ASN A 108 -7.71 12.21 19.38
C ASN A 108 -8.91 11.75 18.55
N GLY A 109 -8.72 11.52 17.24
CA GLY A 109 -9.78 11.21 16.30
C GLY A 109 -10.62 12.41 15.87
N ASN A 110 -10.18 13.64 16.15
CA ASN A 110 -10.85 14.82 15.60
C ASN A 110 -10.55 14.94 14.12
N ILE A 111 -11.55 15.35 13.34
CA ILE A 111 -11.38 15.60 11.90
C ILE A 111 -10.49 16.84 11.73
N ILE A 112 -9.38 16.64 11.00
CA ILE A 112 -8.51 17.72 10.51
C ILE A 112 -9.11 18.32 9.25
N ASP A 113 -9.51 17.47 8.31
CA ASP A 113 -10.12 17.83 7.04
C ASP A 113 -10.95 16.67 6.50
N ASN A 114 -12.02 16.95 5.77
CA ASN A 114 -12.85 15.95 5.13
C ASN A 114 -13.61 16.49 3.92
N ASN A 115 -14.09 15.59 3.08
CA ASN A 115 -15.03 15.95 2.01
C ASN A 115 -15.94 14.75 1.66
N PHE A 116 -17.18 15.05 1.27
CA PHE A 116 -18.08 14.10 0.62
C PHE A 116 -18.24 14.49 -0.84
N VAL A 117 -17.53 13.77 -1.71
CA VAL A 117 -17.47 14.01 -3.15
C VAL A 117 -18.56 13.20 -3.84
N THR A 118 -19.61 13.87 -4.31
CA THR A 118 -20.74 13.20 -5.00
C THR A 118 -20.33 12.64 -6.36
N LEU A 119 -19.53 13.37 -7.14
CA LEU A 119 -18.98 12.92 -8.42
C LEU A 119 -17.75 13.74 -8.81
N ALA A 120 -16.63 13.08 -9.13
CA ALA A 120 -15.43 13.73 -9.64
C ALA A 120 -14.60 12.80 -10.55
N PRO A 121 -13.86 13.35 -11.54
CA PRO A 121 -12.94 12.54 -12.36
C PRO A 121 -11.77 11.98 -11.56
N SER A 122 -11.34 12.68 -10.51
CA SER A 122 -10.41 12.20 -9.49
C SER A 122 -10.50 13.07 -8.23
N VAL A 123 -10.02 12.55 -7.11
CA VAL A 123 -9.85 13.27 -5.84
C VAL A 123 -8.39 13.15 -5.43
N THR A 124 -7.79 14.27 -5.01
CA THR A 124 -6.40 14.32 -4.52
C THR A 124 -6.41 14.77 -3.06
N VAL A 125 -5.67 14.07 -2.20
CA VAL A 125 -5.52 14.37 -0.78
C VAL A 125 -4.06 14.26 -0.39
N THR A 126 -3.55 15.29 0.30
CA THR A 126 -2.25 15.24 0.97
C THR A 126 -2.45 14.78 2.41
N ILE A 127 -1.85 13.63 2.75
CA ILE A 127 -1.82 13.05 4.10
C ILE A 127 -0.50 13.45 4.73
N ALA A 128 -0.56 14.24 5.80
CA ALA A 128 0.64 14.76 6.45
C ALA A 128 1.25 13.73 7.40
N PRO A 129 2.57 13.79 7.66
CA PRO A 129 3.21 12.95 8.69
C PRO A 129 2.67 13.17 10.11
N THR A 130 1.99 14.29 10.35
CA THR A 130 1.37 14.61 11.64
C THR A 130 -0.06 14.09 11.79
N ASP A 131 -0.66 13.60 10.71
CA ASP A 131 -1.97 12.96 10.78
C ASP A 131 -1.84 11.65 11.54
N SER A 132 -2.91 11.22 12.22
CA SER A 132 -2.92 9.94 12.92
C SER A 132 -3.81 8.92 12.24
N GLY A 133 -4.82 9.37 11.49
CA GLY A 133 -5.71 8.50 10.74
C GLY A 133 -6.12 9.07 9.39
N PHE A 134 -6.41 8.15 8.47
CA PHE A 134 -7.08 8.43 7.20
C PHE A 134 -8.21 7.43 7.02
N THR A 135 -9.42 7.94 6.82
CA THR A 135 -10.57 7.10 6.45
C THR A 135 -11.00 7.48 5.04
N SER A 136 -11.27 6.48 4.21
CA SER A 136 -11.84 6.68 2.90
C SER A 136 -12.85 5.58 2.57
N ASP A 137 -14.07 5.98 2.21
CA ASP A 137 -15.16 5.08 1.84
C ASP A 137 -15.76 5.51 0.50
N GLY A 138 -16.09 4.54 -0.36
CA GLY A 138 -16.58 4.81 -1.72
C GLY A 138 -15.55 5.38 -2.71
N CYS A 139 -14.30 5.64 -2.32
CA CYS A 139 -13.30 6.27 -3.20
C CYS A 139 -12.44 5.29 -4.04
N GLY A 140 -12.51 3.99 -3.75
CA GLY A 140 -11.73 2.97 -4.48
C GLY A 140 -10.26 2.91 -4.07
N THR A 141 -9.36 2.82 -5.04
CA THR A 141 -7.90 2.75 -4.82
C THR A 141 -7.28 4.13 -4.99
N TRP A 142 -6.35 4.43 -4.10
CA TRP A 142 -5.54 5.63 -4.10
C TRP A 142 -4.12 5.30 -4.56
N LYS A 143 -3.54 6.19 -5.35
CA LYS A 143 -2.18 6.10 -5.89
C LYS A 143 -1.39 7.35 -5.53
N LEU A 144 -0.16 7.17 -5.08
CA LEU A 144 0.78 8.24 -4.79
C LEU A 144 1.09 9.02 -6.08
N VAL A 145 1.11 10.36 -6.00
CA VAL A 145 1.36 11.26 -7.14
C VAL A 145 2.51 12.24 -6.91
N GLU A 146 3.30 12.03 -5.85
CA GLU A 146 4.56 12.73 -5.55
C GLU A 146 5.78 11.95 -6.01
#